data_AF-A0A536P6J3-F1
#
_entry.id   AF-A0A536P6J3-F1
#
_cell.length_a   1.000
_cell.length_b   1.000
_cell.length_c   1.000
_cell.angle_alpha   90.00
_cell.angle_beta   90.00
_cell.angle_gamma   90.00
#
_symmetry.space_group_name_H-M   'P 1'
#
loop_
_entity.id
_entity.type
_entity.pdbx_description
1 polymer ?
#
loop_
_entity_poly.entity_id
_entity_poly.type
_entity_poly.pdbx_seq_one_letter_code
_entity_poly.pdbx_strand_id
1 'polypeptide(L)'
;MPKFMLLFFGSYADYDRLPEEAKRKQYDAVGRWWSENGRHLRGGEQAKEGIGGFAIVDVADKQAAIEIAKGWPAGGVEVRPIVEGR
;
A
#
# COMPACT_ATOMS: atom_id res chain seq x y z
N MET A 1 7.35 -8.49 -15.88
CA MET A 1 6.20 -7.59 -16.09
C MET A 1 6.63 -6.19 -15.66
N PRO A 2 5.98 -5.09 -16.07
CA PRO A 2 6.35 -3.76 -15.57
C PRO A 2 6.14 -3.68 -14.06
N LYS A 3 7.07 -3.02 -13.38
CA LYS A 3 7.01 -2.81 -11.93
C LYS A 3 6.43 -1.44 -11.63
N PHE A 4 5.58 -1.38 -10.62
CA PHE A 4 5.02 -0.14 -10.09
C PHE A 4 5.26 -0.07 -8.60
N MET A 5 5.61 1.12 -8.12
CA MET A 5 5.66 1.45 -6.71
C MET A 5 4.30 2.03 -6.30
N LEU A 6 3.69 1.43 -5.28
CA LEU A 6 2.54 1.97 -4.56
C LEU A 6 3.08 2.69 -3.34
N LEU A 7 3.02 4.01 -3.33
CA LEU A 7 3.41 4.81 -2.17
C LEU A 7 2.17 5.08 -1.33
N PHE A 8 2.15 4.56 -0.10
CA PHE A 8 1.05 4.75 0.85
C PHE A 8 1.31 6.01 1.66
N PHE A 9 0.32 6.89 1.73
CA PHE A 9 0.39 8.10 2.53
C PHE A 9 -0.90 8.35 3.29
N GLY A 10 -0.75 8.86 4.50
CA GLY A 10 -1.85 9.27 5.37
C GLY A 10 -1.36 10.30 6.37
N SER A 11 -2.30 10.99 7.01
CA SER A 11 -1.99 11.95 8.07
C SER A 11 -1.71 11.17 9.36
N TYR A 12 -0.46 11.19 9.85
CA TYR A 12 -0.09 10.67 11.16
C TYR A 12 -0.95 11.27 12.28
N ALA A 13 -1.20 12.57 12.19
CA ALA A 13 -2.02 13.29 13.15
C ALA A 13 -3.47 12.79 13.16
N ASP A 14 -4.00 12.30 12.03
CA ASP A 14 -5.35 11.75 11.97
C ASP A 14 -5.39 10.31 12.47
N TYR A 15 -4.36 9.51 12.20
CA TYR A 15 -4.23 8.15 12.71
C TYR A 15 -4.14 8.12 14.24
N ASP A 16 -3.34 9.00 14.84
CA ASP A 16 -3.15 9.03 16.30
C ASP A 16 -4.42 9.41 17.07
N ARG A 17 -5.30 10.19 16.43
CA ARG A 17 -6.60 10.61 16.97
C ARG A 17 -7.68 9.55 16.85
N LEU A 18 -7.46 8.48 16.09
CA LEU A 18 -8.41 7.38 16.00
C LEU A 18 -8.54 6.67 17.36
N PRO A 19 -9.75 6.23 17.75
CA PRO A 19 -9.90 5.30 18.87
C PRO A 19 -9.08 4.02 18.64
N GLU A 20 -8.60 3.38 19.71
CA GLU A 20 -7.77 2.16 19.62
C GLU A 20 -8.46 1.02 18.85
N GLU A 21 -9.79 0.88 18.99
CA GLU A 21 -10.56 -0.10 18.20
C GLU A 21 -10.49 0.19 16.69
N ALA A 22 -10.56 1.46 16.30
CA ALA A 22 -10.47 1.88 14.90
C ALA A 22 -9.05 1.66 14.36
N LYS A 23 -8.01 1.97 15.16
CA LYS A 23 -6.61 1.64 14.81
C LYS A 23 -6.44 0.15 14.59
N ARG A 24 -6.98 -0.68 15.48
CA ARG A 24 -6.93 -2.14 15.36
C ARG A 24 -7.62 -2.66 14.09
N LYS A 25 -8.84 -2.19 13.81
CA LYS A 25 -9.58 -2.54 12.58
C LYS A 25 -8.80 -2.15 11.32
N GLN A 26 -8.20 -0.96 11.31
CA GLN A 26 -7.40 -0.51 10.18
C GLN A 26 -6.13 -1.37 10.01
N TYR A 27 -5.46 -1.72 11.11
CA TYR A 27 -4.31 -2.63 11.09
C TYR A 27 -4.66 -4.01 10.52
N ASP A 28 -5.78 -4.59 10.96
CA ASP A 28 -6.26 -5.89 10.46
C ASP A 28 -6.61 -5.83 8.98
N ALA A 29 -7.23 -4.74 8.52
CA ALA A 29 -7.54 -4.52 7.11
C ALA A 29 -6.27 -4.38 6.25
N VAL A 30 -5.26 -3.65 6.75
CA VAL A 30 -3.95 -3.53 6.08
C VAL A 30 -3.30 -4.90 5.96
N GLY A 31 -3.27 -5.69 7.05
CA GLY A 31 -2.71 -7.05 7.04
C GLY A 31 -3.41 -7.96 6.04
N ARG A 32 -4.75 -7.87 5.94
CA ARG A 32 -5.53 -8.61 4.95
C ARG A 32 -5.14 -8.21 3.52
N TRP A 33 -5.04 -6.92 3.23
CA TRP A 33 -4.65 -6.42 1.92
C TRP A 33 -3.27 -6.97 1.49
N TRP A 34 -2.29 -6.98 2.41
CA TRP A 34 -0.97 -7.57 2.16
C TRP A 34 -1.05 -9.07 1.86
N SER A 35 -1.86 -9.81 2.61
CA SER A 35 -2.05 -11.24 2.41
C SER A 35 -2.70 -11.55 1.05
N GLU A 36 -3.77 -10.83 0.69
CA GLU A 36 -4.52 -11.03 -0.55
C GLU A 36 -3.70 -10.66 -1.82
N ASN A 37 -2.86 -9.63 -1.72
CA ASN A 37 -2.05 -9.15 -2.85
C ASN A 37 -0.65 -9.76 -2.92
N GLY A 38 -0.26 -10.60 -1.95
CA GLY A 38 1.09 -11.15 -1.81
C GLY A 38 1.72 -11.71 -3.08
N ARG A 39 0.92 -12.33 -3.95
CA ARG A 39 1.37 -12.88 -5.24
C ARG A 39 1.93 -11.84 -6.22
N HIS A 40 1.49 -10.60 -6.13
CA HIS A 40 1.90 -9.49 -7.01
C HIS A 40 3.10 -8.72 -6.45
N LEU A 41 3.41 -8.91 -5.17
CA LEU A 41 4.44 -8.16 -4.48
C LEU A 41 5.85 -8.69 -4.84
N ARG A 42 6.80 -7.77 -5.01
CA ARG A 42 8.22 -8.07 -5.21
C ARG A 42 9.13 -7.43 -4.17
N GLY A 43 8.54 -6.72 -3.21
CA GLY A 43 9.22 -6.00 -2.16
C GLY A 43 8.30 -4.91 -1.60
N GLY A 44 8.75 -4.26 -0.54
CA GLY A 44 8.00 -3.23 0.14
C GLY A 44 8.36 -3.17 1.61
N GLU A 45 8.07 -2.04 2.22
CA GLU A 45 8.22 -1.83 3.66
C GLU A 45 6.93 -1.23 4.20
N GLN A 46 6.43 -1.86 5.27
CA GLN A 46 5.36 -1.30 6.09
C GLN A 46 6.03 -0.49 7.20
N ALA A 47 5.83 0.83 7.24
CA ALA A 47 6.32 1.61 8.38
C ALA A 47 5.57 1.17 9.64
N LYS A 48 6.33 0.95 10.71
CA LYS A 48 5.83 0.37 11.96
C LYS A 48 4.88 1.29 12.73
N GLU A 49 4.79 2.57 12.39
CA GLU A 49 4.12 3.59 13.21
C GLU A 49 3.11 4.48 12.45
N GLY A 50 2.46 3.93 11.43
CA GLY A 50 1.27 4.53 10.82
C GLY A 50 1.45 4.88 9.34
N ILE A 51 0.55 4.34 8.52
CA ILE A 51 0.16 4.76 7.16
C ILE A 51 1.28 5.41 6.30
N GLY A 52 2.47 4.83 6.36
CA GLY A 52 3.64 5.20 5.59
C GLY A 52 4.30 3.91 5.16
N GLY A 53 4.73 3.87 3.91
CA GLY A 53 5.35 2.68 3.35
C GLY A 53 5.16 2.60 1.86
N PHE A 54 5.73 1.57 1.27
CA PHE A 54 5.56 1.32 -0.14
C PHE A 54 5.44 -0.18 -0.42
N ALA A 55 4.77 -0.51 -1.51
CA ALA A 55 4.80 -1.83 -2.10
C ALA A 55 5.36 -1.72 -3.52
N ILE A 56 6.15 -2.70 -3.94
CA ILE A 56 6.50 -2.89 -5.35
C ILE A 56 5.63 -4.01 -5.89
N VAL A 57 4.81 -3.70 -6.88
CA VAL A 57 3.97 -4.66 -7.59
C VAL A 57 4.52 -4.95 -8.98
N ASP A 58 4.46 -6.19 -9.40
CA ASP A 58 4.86 -6.66 -10.74
C ASP A 58 3.63 -7.21 -11.45
N VAL A 59 3.05 -6.41 -12.33
CA VAL A 59 1.72 -6.60 -12.92
C VAL A 59 1.72 -6.22 -14.40
N ALA A 60 0.68 -6.58 -15.14
CA ALA A 60 0.65 -6.42 -16.60
C ALA A 60 0.81 -4.96 -17.08
N ASP A 61 0.15 -4.02 -16.40
CA ASP A 61 0.10 -2.61 -16.78
C ASP A 61 -0.26 -1.69 -15.60
N LYS A 62 -0.34 -0.38 -15.87
CA LYS A 62 -0.69 0.64 -14.87
C LYS A 62 -2.12 0.47 -14.34
N GLN A 63 -3.06 -0.02 -15.16
CA GLN A 63 -4.44 -0.20 -14.73
C GLN A 63 -4.52 -1.31 -13.68
N ALA A 64 -3.81 -2.43 -13.89
CA ALA A 64 -3.71 -3.50 -12.91
C ALA A 64 -3.10 -3.01 -11.59
N ALA A 65 -2.08 -2.14 -11.65
CA ALA A 65 -1.52 -1.51 -10.44
C ALA A 65 -2.53 -0.59 -9.73
N ILE A 66 -3.35 0.17 -10.48
CA ILE A 66 -4.42 1.01 -9.93
C ILE A 66 -5.50 0.16 -9.25
N GLU A 67 -5.91 -0.97 -9.84
CA GLU A 67 -6.92 -1.84 -9.21
C GLU A 67 -6.42 -2.42 -7.87
N ILE A 68 -5.13 -2.77 -7.78
CA ILE A 68 -4.53 -3.19 -6.51
C ILE A 68 -4.51 -2.02 -5.51
N ALA A 69 -4.13 -0.82 -5.95
CA ALA A 69 -4.05 0.38 -5.12
C ALA A 69 -5.42 0.81 -4.54
N LYS A 70 -6.51 0.65 -5.31
CA LYS A 70 -7.88 0.96 -4.85
C LYS A 70 -8.33 0.12 -3.66
N GLY A 71 -7.77 -1.08 -3.49
CA GLY A 71 -8.07 -1.94 -2.35
C GLY A 71 -7.43 -1.49 -1.03
N TRP A 72 -6.53 -0.50 -1.06
CA TRP A 72 -5.80 -0.08 0.12
C TRP A 72 -6.73 0.56 1.16
N PRO A 73 -6.74 0.08 2.42
CA PRO A 73 -7.75 0.47 3.40
C PRO A 73 -7.39 1.71 4.22
N ALA A 74 -6.27 2.39 3.97
CA ALA A 74 -5.77 3.43 4.86
C ALA A 74 -5.21 4.67 4.14
N GLY A 75 -5.94 5.79 4.13
CA GLY A 75 -5.44 7.00 3.48
C GLY A 75 -5.32 6.87 1.95
N GLY A 76 -4.34 7.54 1.35
CA GLY A 76 -4.13 7.61 -0.10
C GLY A 76 -3.00 6.72 -0.61
N VAL A 77 -3.03 6.43 -1.91
CA VAL A 77 -1.99 5.68 -2.63
C VAL A 77 -1.59 6.41 -3.90
N GLU A 78 -0.29 6.61 -4.10
CA GLU A 78 0.27 7.09 -5.37
C GLU A 78 0.85 5.89 -6.14
N VAL A 79 0.44 5.73 -7.39
CA VAL A 79 0.94 4.69 -8.29
C VAL A 79 2.02 5.27 -9.20
N ARG A 80 3.27 4.82 -9.03
CA ARG A 80 4.41 5.29 -9.82
C ARG A 80 5.01 4.15 -10.65
N PRO A 81 5.25 4.33 -11.95
CA PRO A 81 6.03 3.37 -12.72
C PRO A 81 7.48 3.36 -12.22
N ILE A 82 8.06 2.17 -12.07
CA ILE A 82 9.50 2.01 -11.85
C ILE A 82 10.16 1.89 -13.22
N VAL A 83 10.95 2.89 -13.59
CA VAL A 83 11.78 2.82 -14.80
C VAL A 83 13.06 2.07 -14.42
N GLU A 84 13.20 0.83 -14.91
CA GLU A 84 14.47 0.12 -14.79
C GLU A 84 15.48 0.80 -15.72
N GLY A 85 16.58 1.29 -15.15
CA GLY A 85 17.68 1.90 -15.90
C GLY A 85 18.26 0.89 -16.89
N ARG A 86 18.55 1.37 -18.10
CA ARG A 86 19.16 0.59 -19.18
C ARG A 86 20.59 0.18 -18.86
#